data_AF-A0A534QFL0-F1
#
_entry.id   AF-A0A534QFL0-F1
#
_cell.length_a   1.000
_cell.length_b   1.000
_cell.length_c   1.000
_cell.angle_alpha   90.00
_cell.angle_beta   90.00
_cell.angle_gamma   90.00
#
_symmetry.space_group_name_H-M   'P 1'
#
loop_
_entity.id
_entity.type
_entity.pdbx_description
1 polymer ?
#
loop_
_entity_poly.entity_id
_entity_poly.type
_entity_poly.pdbx_seq_one_letter_code
_entity_poly.pdbx_strand_id
1 'polypeptide(L)'
;MRMETVAYPAETRPRKKEPYAALLHRLSHQSVVKHFDAYADVDWEAAEHRIDPEDPRWELGDDTLADTAWYRALAPGTRARLGLHLIATKMKIGAQFENVLQRGLLEFALQLPNGAPEFRYVYHEVIEEGQHSLMF
;
A
#
# COMPACT_ATOMS: atom_id res chain seq x y z
N MET A 1 6.28 18.92 -18.36
CA MET A 1 5.54 17.65 -18.38
C MET A 1 4.15 17.94 -17.83
N ARG A 2 3.09 17.80 -18.63
CA ARG A 2 1.72 18.06 -18.15
C ARG A 2 1.33 16.88 -17.27
N MET A 3 1.07 17.09 -15.99
CA MET A 3 0.37 16.10 -15.18
C MET A 3 -1.03 15.98 -15.77
N GLU A 4 -1.29 14.91 -16.53
CA GLU A 4 -2.66 14.54 -16.81
C GLU A 4 -3.30 14.14 -15.48
N THR A 5 -4.24 14.94 -15.01
CA THR A 5 -5.06 14.60 -13.85
C THR A 5 -5.85 13.35 -14.18
N VAL A 6 -5.45 12.22 -13.60
CA VAL A 6 -6.27 11.00 -13.55
C VAL A 6 -7.59 11.38 -12.90
N ALA A 7 -8.67 11.34 -13.68
CA ALA A 7 -10.00 11.66 -13.21
C ALA A 7 -10.56 10.48 -12.41
N TYR A 8 -10.40 10.52 -11.09
CA TYR A 8 -10.98 9.51 -10.21
C TYR A 8 -12.52 9.63 -10.18
N PRO A 9 -13.25 8.51 -10.12
CA PRO A 9 -14.70 8.52 -9.94
C PRO A 9 -15.09 9.27 -8.66
N ALA A 10 -16.16 10.06 -8.73
CA ALA A 10 -16.68 10.80 -7.58
C ALA A 10 -16.94 9.85 -6.38
N GLU A 11 -16.44 10.22 -5.19
CA GLU A 11 -16.66 9.44 -3.97
C GLU A 11 -18.08 9.65 -3.42
N THR A 12 -18.88 8.60 -3.38
CA THR A 12 -20.09 8.56 -2.55
C THR A 12 -19.70 8.31 -1.09
N ARG A 13 -19.59 9.37 -0.30
CA ARG A 13 -19.39 9.28 1.15
C ARG A 13 -20.72 9.06 1.87
N PRO A 14 -20.80 8.14 2.85
CA PRO A 14 -22.05 7.87 3.54
C PRO A 14 -22.51 9.07 4.38
N ARG A 15 -23.81 9.35 4.38
CA ARG A 15 -24.47 10.26 5.33
C ARG A 15 -25.19 9.40 6.39
N LYS A 16 -24.67 9.39 7.64
CA LYS A 16 -25.12 8.56 8.80
C LYS A 16 -24.97 7.03 8.62
N LYS A 17 -25.14 6.27 9.72
CA LYS A 17 -24.88 4.81 9.83
C LYS A 17 -25.59 4.02 8.73
N GLU A 18 -24.81 3.60 7.73
CA GLU A 18 -25.22 2.72 6.63
C GLU A 18 -25.40 1.28 7.13
N PRO A 19 -26.43 0.53 6.67
CA PRO A 19 -26.55 -0.90 6.97
C PRO A 19 -25.34 -1.68 6.44
N TYR A 20 -24.88 -2.69 7.19
CA TYR A 20 -23.68 -3.46 6.85
C TYR A 20 -23.70 -4.04 5.43
N ALA A 21 -24.82 -4.64 5.01
CA ALA A 21 -24.96 -5.18 3.67
C ALA A 21 -24.86 -4.11 2.56
N ALA A 22 -25.37 -2.90 2.81
CA ALA A 22 -25.25 -1.79 1.87
C ALA A 22 -23.80 -1.27 1.80
N LEU A 23 -23.11 -1.22 2.95
CA LEU A 23 -21.68 -0.90 3.02
C LEU A 23 -20.85 -1.91 2.20
N LEU A 24 -21.02 -3.22 2.42
CA LEU A 24 -20.31 -4.26 1.68
C LEU A 24 -20.55 -4.18 0.18
N HIS A 25 -21.81 -3.96 -0.24
CA HIS A 25 -22.14 -3.82 -1.65
C HIS A 25 -21.45 -2.60 -2.27
N ARG A 26 -21.44 -1.47 -1.56
CA ARG A 26 -20.77 -0.25 -2.03
C ARG A 26 -19.26 -0.44 -2.12
N LEU A 27 -18.62 -0.99 -1.10
CA LEU A 27 -17.17 -1.25 -1.11
C LEU A 27 -16.80 -2.25 -2.21
N SER A 28 -17.54 -3.35 -2.34
CA SER A 28 -17.33 -4.33 -3.44
C SER A 28 -17.46 -3.71 -4.83
N HIS A 29 -18.41 -2.78 -5.01
CA HIS A 29 -18.51 -2.04 -6.26
C HIS A 29 -17.31 -1.11 -6.46
N GLN A 30 -16.90 -0.41 -5.39
CA GLN A 30 -15.74 0.50 -5.43
C GLN A 30 -14.45 -0.23 -5.79
N SER A 31 -14.19 -1.43 -5.27
CA SER A 31 -13.02 -2.24 -5.65
C SER A 31 -12.98 -2.62 -7.13
N VAL A 32 -14.10 -2.57 -7.86
CA VAL A 32 -14.12 -2.78 -9.32
C VAL A 32 -13.80 -1.48 -10.06
N VAL A 33 -14.41 -0.37 -9.64
CA VAL A 33 -14.30 0.91 -10.37
C VAL A 33 -13.14 1.79 -9.91
N LYS A 34 -12.52 1.45 -8.78
CA LYS A 34 -11.36 2.11 -8.18
C LYS A 34 -10.39 1.03 -7.72
N HIS A 35 -9.55 0.60 -8.64
CA HIS A 35 -8.45 -0.32 -8.38
C HIS A 35 -7.16 0.27 -8.95
N PHE A 36 -6.05 -0.19 -8.43
CA PHE A 36 -4.72 0.13 -8.94
C PHE A 36 -4.04 -1.17 -9.37
N ASP A 37 -3.33 -1.12 -10.49
CA ASP A 37 -2.49 -2.20 -10.96
C ASP A 37 -1.01 -1.79 -10.84
N ALA A 38 -0.26 -2.58 -10.09
CA ALA A 38 1.13 -2.30 -9.77
C ALA A 38 1.99 -2.11 -11.02
N TYR A 39 1.75 -2.87 -12.10
CA TYR A 39 2.57 -2.81 -13.31
C TYR A 39 2.06 -1.81 -14.34
N ALA A 40 0.76 -1.52 -14.35
CA ALA A 40 0.18 -0.55 -15.29
C ALA A 40 0.24 0.90 -14.79
N ASP A 41 0.07 1.12 -13.48
CA ASP A 41 -0.08 2.46 -12.90
C ASP A 41 1.23 3.06 -12.36
N VAL A 42 2.27 2.23 -12.16
CA VAL A 42 3.59 2.67 -11.73
C VAL A 42 4.58 2.59 -12.88
N ASP A 43 5.20 3.72 -13.21
CA ASP A 43 6.31 3.76 -14.19
C ASP A 43 7.61 3.26 -13.54
N TRP A 44 7.76 1.95 -13.42
CA TRP A 44 8.92 1.32 -12.74
C TRP A 44 10.28 1.70 -13.34
N GLU A 45 10.32 2.06 -14.62
CA GLU A 45 11.56 2.38 -15.34
C GLU A 45 11.84 3.89 -15.39
N ALA A 46 10.98 4.73 -14.80
CA ALA A 46 11.18 6.16 -14.74
C ALA A 46 12.54 6.49 -14.10
N ALA A 47 13.29 7.41 -14.71
CA ALA A 47 14.64 7.74 -14.27
C ALA A 47 14.68 8.27 -12.83
N GLU A 48 13.63 8.98 -12.40
CA GLU A 48 13.42 9.51 -11.06
C GLU A 48 13.18 8.43 -9.98
N HIS A 49 12.75 7.23 -10.38
CA HIS A 49 12.50 6.08 -9.49
C HIS A 49 13.74 5.21 -9.27
N ARG A 50 14.84 5.48 -9.99
CA ARG A 50 16.11 4.78 -9.78
C ARG A 50 16.57 4.92 -8.33
N ILE A 51 16.85 3.80 -7.70
CA ILE A 51 17.36 3.75 -6.32
C ILE A 51 18.87 4.02 -6.33
N ASP A 52 19.25 5.22 -5.90
CA ASP A 52 20.62 5.53 -5.49
C ASP A 52 20.76 5.37 -3.97
N PRO A 53 21.59 4.43 -3.47
CA PRO A 53 21.79 4.23 -2.03
C PRO A 53 22.35 5.42 -1.26
N GLU A 54 22.96 6.39 -1.94
CA GLU A 54 23.50 7.61 -1.33
C GLU A 54 22.62 8.85 -1.56
N ASP A 55 21.42 8.68 -2.13
CA ASP A 55 20.49 9.80 -2.33
C ASP A 55 20.11 10.45 -0.98
N PRO A 56 20.29 11.77 -0.80
CA PRO A 56 19.96 12.45 0.45
C PRO A 56 18.47 12.39 0.82
N ARG A 57 17.58 12.07 -0.13
CA ARG A 57 16.15 11.82 0.14
C ARG A 57 15.92 10.63 1.08
N TRP A 58 16.89 9.73 1.21
CA TRP A 58 16.81 8.61 2.15
C TRP A 58 17.25 8.96 3.57
N GLU A 59 17.86 10.13 3.82
CA GLU A 59 18.21 10.50 5.18
C GLU A 59 16.96 10.59 6.07
N LEU A 60 17.11 10.20 7.34
CA LEU A 60 15.99 10.17 8.29
C LEU A 60 15.61 11.60 8.68
N GLY A 61 14.33 11.92 8.53
CA GLY A 61 13.76 13.22 8.89
C GLY A 61 13.24 13.27 10.33
N ASP A 62 12.11 12.62 10.58
CA ASP A 62 11.34 12.64 11.83
C ASP A 62 11.54 11.40 12.71
N ASP A 63 12.50 10.53 12.37
CA ASP A 63 12.82 9.33 13.15
C ASP A 63 13.56 9.69 14.44
N THR A 64 13.22 9.05 15.57
CA THR A 64 13.92 9.25 16.86
C THR A 64 15.43 8.98 16.77
N LEU A 65 15.86 8.10 15.87
CA LEU A 65 17.28 7.86 15.60
C LEU A 65 17.95 9.06 14.94
N ALA A 66 17.21 9.79 14.09
CA ALA A 66 17.68 11.01 13.42
C ALA A 66 18.10 12.09 14.42
N ASP A 67 17.49 12.08 15.61
CA ASP A 67 17.78 13.03 16.67
C ASP A 67 19.03 12.74 17.49
N THR A 68 19.62 11.57 17.31
CA THR A 68 20.79 11.17 18.09
C THR A 68 22.06 11.86 17.58
N ALA A 69 22.96 12.23 18.50
CA ALA A 69 24.28 12.76 18.13
C ALA A 69 25.10 11.74 17.31
N TRP A 70 24.92 10.45 17.59
CA TRP A 70 25.54 9.36 16.83
C TRP A 70 25.14 9.41 15.36
N TYR A 71 23.83 9.47 15.05
CA TYR A 71 23.35 9.47 13.68
C TYR A 71 23.84 10.72 12.92
N ARG A 72 23.73 11.90 13.55
CA ARG A 72 24.17 13.17 12.96
C ARG A 72 25.68 13.22 12.68
N ALA A 73 26.48 12.46 13.43
CA ALA A 73 27.92 12.36 13.21
C ALA A 73 28.33 11.43 12.05
N LEU A 74 27.42 10.61 11.52
CA LEU A 74 27.68 9.76 10.35
C LEU A 74 27.85 10.61 9.09
N ALA A 75 28.68 10.13 8.15
CA ALA A 75 28.79 10.75 6.82
C ALA A 75 27.43 10.71 6.08
N PRO A 76 27.10 11.72 5.23
CA PRO A 76 25.81 11.81 4.54
C PRO A 76 25.41 10.52 3.79
N GLY A 77 26.29 9.95 2.98
CA GLY A 77 26.01 8.70 2.26
C GLY A 77 25.73 7.50 3.18
N THR A 78 26.30 7.47 4.39
CA THR A 78 25.97 6.45 5.40
C THR A 78 24.60 6.67 6.02
N ARG A 79 24.20 7.92 6.25
CA ARG A 79 22.86 8.27 6.74
C ARG A 79 21.79 7.89 5.73
N ALA A 80 22.02 8.18 4.45
CA ALA A 80 21.14 7.80 3.34
C ALA A 80 20.98 6.28 3.23
N ARG A 81 22.08 5.52 3.19
CA ARG A 81 22.03 4.05 3.17
C ARG A 81 21.27 3.45 4.35
N LEU A 82 21.44 4.02 5.54
CA LEU A 82 20.72 3.57 6.73
C LEU A 82 19.22 3.79 6.59
N GLY A 83 18.79 4.97 6.12
CA GLY A 83 17.38 5.23 5.93
C GLY A 83 16.76 4.41 4.79
N LEU A 84 17.48 4.21 3.68
CA LEU A 84 17.06 3.28 2.63
C LEU A 84 16.87 1.86 3.18
N HIS A 85 17.79 1.38 4.01
CA HIS A 85 17.66 0.08 4.64
C HIS A 85 16.40 -0.02 5.52
N LEU A 86 16.09 1.04 6.28
CA LEU A 86 14.87 1.08 7.09
C LEU A 86 13.60 1.09 6.23
N ILE A 87 13.58 1.83 5.11
CA ILE A 87 12.44 1.84 4.19
C ILE A 87 12.25 0.46 3.56
N ALA A 88 13.32 -0.14 3.01
CA ALA A 88 13.26 -1.48 2.42
C ALA A 88 12.80 -2.53 3.45
N THR A 89 13.24 -2.39 4.71
CA THR A 89 12.78 -3.27 5.80
C THR A 89 11.29 -3.08 6.09
N LYS A 90 10.80 -1.83 6.12
CA LYS A 90 9.36 -1.53 6.29
C LYS A 90 8.53 -2.14 5.15
N MET A 91 8.95 -1.98 3.90
CA MET A 91 8.26 -2.55 2.73
C MET A 91 8.23 -4.08 2.80
N LYS A 92 9.37 -4.71 3.14
CA LYS A 92 9.43 -6.17 3.34
C LYS A 92 8.50 -6.66 4.45
N ILE A 93 8.42 -5.95 5.57
CA ILE A 93 7.48 -6.27 6.66
C ILE A 93 6.04 -6.10 6.17
N GLY A 94 5.74 -5.05 5.40
CA GLY A 94 4.44 -4.85 4.75
C GLY A 94 4.04 -6.04 3.89
N ALA A 95 4.90 -6.49 2.98
CA ALA A 95 4.63 -7.65 2.14
C ALA A 95 4.39 -8.95 2.95
N GLN A 96 5.12 -9.13 4.05
CA GLN A 96 4.91 -10.26 4.95
C GLN A 96 3.58 -10.15 5.72
N PHE A 97 3.21 -8.94 6.13
CA PHE A 97 1.95 -8.65 6.79
C PHE A 97 0.76 -8.95 5.86
N GLU A 98 0.80 -8.47 4.62
CA GLU A 98 -0.24 -8.76 3.63
C GLU A 98 -0.37 -10.26 3.36
N ASN A 99 0.76 -10.97 3.29
CA ASN A 99 0.73 -12.42 3.11
C ASN A 99 -0.03 -13.15 4.24
N VAL A 100 0.12 -12.70 5.50
CA VAL A 100 -0.59 -13.26 6.64
C VAL A 100 -2.07 -12.87 6.61
N LEU A 101 -2.39 -11.61 6.30
CA LEU A 101 -3.77 -11.14 6.20
C LEU A 101 -4.55 -11.88 5.12
N GLN A 102 -4.00 -11.99 3.91
CA GLN A 102 -4.64 -12.68 2.79
C GLN A 102 -4.94 -14.15 3.11
N ARG A 103 -4.04 -14.85 3.81
CA ARG A 103 -4.29 -16.23 4.25
C ARG A 103 -5.50 -16.31 5.19
N GLY A 104 -5.60 -15.41 6.16
CA GLY A 104 -6.74 -15.34 7.08
C GLY A 104 -8.05 -15.00 6.35
N LEU A 105 -7.99 -14.09 5.38
CA LEU A 105 -9.13 -13.73 4.54
C LEU A 105 -9.64 -14.92 3.71
N LEU A 106 -8.73 -15.67 3.09
CA LEU A 106 -9.08 -16.87 2.32
C LEU A 106 -9.65 -17.98 3.21
N GLU A 107 -9.09 -18.17 4.41
CA GLU A 107 -9.65 -19.11 5.40
C GLU A 107 -11.06 -18.71 5.83
N PHE A 108 -11.29 -17.43 6.12
CA PHE A 108 -12.61 -16.89 6.42
C PHE A 108 -13.60 -17.12 5.27
N ALA A 109 -13.18 -16.84 4.03
CA ALA A 109 -14.05 -16.99 2.85
C ALA A 109 -14.51 -18.44 2.64
N LEU A 110 -13.66 -19.42 2.96
CA LEU A 110 -14.00 -20.85 2.87
C LEU A 110 -15.12 -21.28 3.82
N GLN A 111 -15.35 -20.54 4.91
CA GLN A 111 -16.38 -20.85 5.91
C GLN A 111 -17.75 -20.23 5.58
N LEU A 112 -17.82 -19.36 4.57
CA LEU A 112 -19.03 -18.63 4.23
C LEU A 112 -20.04 -19.50 3.45
N PRO A 113 -21.36 -19.31 3.68
CA PRO A 113 -22.38 -19.94 2.86
C PRO A 113 -22.40 -19.34 1.44
N ASN A 114 -22.90 -20.11 0.48
CA ASN A 114 -23.10 -19.63 -0.89
C ASN A 114 -23.99 -18.37 -0.90
N GLY A 115 -23.54 -17.34 -1.61
CA GLY A 115 -24.25 -16.06 -1.74
C GLY A 115 -23.97 -15.05 -0.62
N ALA A 116 -23.09 -15.35 0.33
CA ALA A 116 -22.63 -14.38 1.33
C ALA A 116 -22.02 -13.13 0.64
N PRO A 117 -22.51 -11.90 0.92
CA PRO A 117 -21.96 -10.68 0.33
C PRO A 117 -20.49 -10.45 0.71
N GLU A 118 -20.06 -10.94 1.88
CA GLU A 118 -18.69 -10.89 2.37
C GLU A 118 -17.74 -11.64 1.43
N PHE A 119 -18.18 -12.77 0.85
CA PHE A 119 -17.32 -13.60 0.00
C PHE A 119 -16.75 -12.79 -1.16
N ARG A 120 -17.62 -12.04 -1.85
CA ARG A 120 -17.20 -11.20 -2.97
C ARG A 120 -16.23 -10.11 -2.52
N TYR A 121 -16.54 -9.44 -1.40
CA TYR A 121 -15.71 -8.35 -0.91
C TYR A 121 -14.32 -8.83 -0.50
N VAL A 122 -14.25 -9.96 0.22
CA VAL A 122 -12.98 -10.57 0.66
C VAL A 122 -12.06 -10.87 -0.53
N TYR A 123 -12.59 -11.39 -1.64
CA TYR A 123 -11.76 -11.65 -2.82
C TYR A 123 -11.28 -10.37 -3.52
N HIS A 124 -12.05 -9.27 -3.44
CA HIS A 124 -11.56 -7.97 -3.89
C HIS A 124 -10.38 -7.49 -3.04
N GLU A 125 -10.50 -7.57 -1.72
CA GLU A 125 -9.41 -7.19 -0.80
C GLU A 125 -8.16 -8.06 -1.03
N VAL A 126 -8.31 -9.38 -1.23
CA VAL A 126 -7.17 -10.25 -1.55
C VAL A 126 -6.44 -9.83 -2.84
N ILE A 127 -7.19 -9.35 -3.84
CA ILE A 127 -6.60 -8.85 -5.10
C ILE A 127 -5.89 -7.52 -4.86
N GLU A 128 -6.53 -6.59 -4.15
CA GLU A 128 -5.95 -5.26 -3.85
C GLU A 128 -4.68 -5.39 -3.01
N GLU A 129 -4.68 -6.21 -1.96
CA GLU A 129 -3.47 -6.44 -1.15
C GLU A 129 -2.39 -7.20 -1.92
N GLY A 130 -2.77 -7.98 -2.94
CA GLY A 130 -1.84 -8.56 -3.90
C GLY A 130 -1.12 -7.49 -4.71
N GLN A 131 -1.83 -6.46 -5.15
CA GLN A 131 -1.24 -5.30 -5.85
C GLN A 131 -0.33 -4.50 -4.92
N HIS A 132 -0.72 -4.25 -3.67
CA HIS A 132 0.17 -3.61 -2.69
C HIS A 132 1.46 -4.40 -2.48
N SER A 133 1.36 -5.72 -2.36
CA SER A 133 2.53 -6.60 -2.19
C SER A 133 3.50 -6.55 -3.37
N LEU A 134 3.00 -6.31 -4.59
CA LEU A 134 3.84 -6.11 -5.78
C LEU A 134 4.46 -4.71 -5.84
N MET A 135 3.85 -3.72 -5.20
CA MET A 135 4.35 -2.35 -5.12
C MET A 135 5.45 -2.16 -4.05
N PHE A 136 5.46 -2.99 -3.00
CA PHE A 136 6.46 -2.99 -1.93
C PHE A 136 7.83 -3.53 -2.39
#